data_AF-A0A7Y5YPE2-F1
#
_entry.id   AF-A0A7Y5YPE2-F1
#
_cell.length_a   1.000
_cell.length_b   1.000
_cell.length_c   1.000
_cell.angle_alpha   90.00
_cell.angle_beta   90.00
_cell.angle_gamma   90.00
#
_symmetry.space_group_name_H-M   'P 1'
#
loop_
_entity.id
_entity.type
_entity.pdbx_description
1 polymer ?
#
loop_
_entity_poly.entity_id
_entity_poly.type
_entity_poly.pdbx_seq_one_letter_code
_entity_poly.pdbx_strand_id
1 'polypeptide(L)'
;MQIRNVLFAIGASLISALSAADSSDLAGRYYLRGGMEMASELLLKEDGTFVGQIVYGSAQGQAKGVWRVDGDAVLLESDLHTTTRVAGDISFRLEDELSLEEVKEYQDYDNERGYKLAQNNYVLEIKHDQEIAPPAIDPMDVVFEFSDGSVNHLSWEGWTDWRLSLPFDPQKTLKKIGFRDKRGAGATQWFEVSDTTRWLGIDWKKKLGRKISFDQPFERDLAEAEFYYQSNPEELEHIRANYLIALYYDSELVKPQINPVYVHWVFEDGTVKKELWNEAKGQLVHLPYGMRRKLQKIGFQEQGSKGPVQWLEVSPEGRWFNIYWAGHRPDKKDDLSMMLNDLALEIKPNCLVFDLGVRKACFRK
;
A
#
# COMPACT_ATOMS: atom_id res chain seq x y z
N MET A 1 41.54 -59.87 24.28
CA MET A 1 42.27 -59.64 23.02
C MET A 1 41.24 -59.47 21.90
N GLN A 2 40.92 -58.23 21.54
CA GLN A 2 40.86 -57.72 20.16
C GLN A 2 40.19 -56.34 20.14
N ILE A 3 40.90 -55.43 19.49
CA ILE A 3 40.64 -54.00 19.28
C ILE A 3 39.88 -53.85 17.96
N ARG A 4 39.13 -52.74 17.79
CA ARG A 4 38.64 -52.07 16.54
C ARG A 4 37.12 -51.87 16.57
N ASN A 5 36.51 -50.72 16.29
CA ASN A 5 36.94 -49.45 15.70
C ASN A 5 36.07 -48.33 16.32
N VAL A 6 36.68 -47.16 16.53
CA VAL A 6 35.97 -45.89 16.74
C VAL A 6 35.66 -45.30 15.37
N LEU A 7 34.41 -44.94 15.10
CA LEU A 7 34.04 -44.05 14.00
C LEU A 7 33.33 -42.83 14.59
N PHE A 8 34.05 -41.71 14.59
CA PHE A 8 33.51 -40.37 14.79
C PHE A 8 32.71 -39.98 13.54
N ALA A 9 31.39 -39.80 13.68
CA ALA A 9 30.59 -39.10 12.68
C ALA A 9 30.67 -37.60 12.97
N ILE A 10 31.46 -36.88 12.18
CA ILE A 10 31.46 -35.42 12.15
C ILE A 10 30.17 -35.01 11.42
N GLY A 11 29.20 -34.49 12.18
CA GLY A 11 28.05 -33.80 11.64
C GLY A 11 28.51 -32.49 11.01
N ALA A 12 28.72 -32.49 9.69
CA ALA A 12 28.85 -31.27 8.93
C ALA A 12 27.48 -30.59 8.88
N SER A 13 27.32 -29.52 9.66
CA SER A 13 26.26 -28.53 9.47
C SER A 13 26.32 -28.03 8.03
N LEU A 14 25.38 -28.49 7.20
CA LEU A 14 25.07 -27.86 5.92
C LEU A 14 24.43 -26.52 6.23
N ILE A 15 25.27 -25.48 6.33
CA ILE A 15 24.81 -24.10 6.24
C ILE A 15 24.31 -23.93 4.81
N SER A 16 23.02 -23.66 4.67
CA SER A 16 22.35 -23.30 3.42
C SER A 16 23.00 -22.05 2.81
N ALA A 17 24.04 -22.24 2.00
CA ALA A 17 24.58 -21.21 1.12
C ALA A 17 23.90 -21.36 -0.25
N LEU A 18 22.66 -20.88 -0.36
CA LEU A 18 22.04 -20.58 -1.65
C LEU A 18 21.74 -19.08 -1.71
N SER A 19 22.15 -18.46 -2.83
CA SER A 19 21.93 -17.06 -3.25
C SER A 19 22.88 -15.96 -2.75
N ALA A 20 24.19 -16.19 -2.79
CA ALA A 20 25.19 -15.11 -2.75
C ALA A 20 25.88 -14.85 -4.11
N ALA A 21 25.60 -15.68 -5.13
CA ALA A 21 26.33 -15.64 -6.41
C ALA A 21 25.71 -14.74 -7.50
N ASP A 22 24.55 -14.14 -7.26
CA ASP A 22 23.89 -13.20 -8.21
C ASP A 22 23.91 -11.73 -7.72
N SER A 23 24.26 -11.47 -6.46
CA SER A 23 24.31 -10.10 -5.91
C SER A 23 25.64 -9.38 -6.20
N SER A 24 26.77 -10.08 -6.29
CA SER A 24 28.07 -9.44 -6.56
C SER A 24 28.10 -8.73 -7.92
N ASP A 25 27.45 -9.30 -8.94
CA ASP A 25 27.43 -8.73 -10.29
C ASP A 25 26.50 -7.51 -10.42
N LEU A 26 25.57 -7.34 -9.48
CA LEU A 26 24.68 -6.18 -9.39
C LEU A 26 25.21 -5.10 -8.44
N ALA A 27 26.11 -5.43 -7.52
CA ALA A 27 26.78 -4.40 -6.74
C ALA A 27 27.50 -3.40 -7.65
N GLY A 28 27.42 -2.12 -7.32
CA GLY A 28 27.97 -1.04 -8.13
C GLY A 28 27.23 0.28 -7.96
N ARG A 29 27.81 1.32 -8.55
CA ARG A 29 27.19 2.63 -8.66
C ARG A 29 26.43 2.71 -9.98
N TYR A 30 25.24 3.26 -9.93
CA TYR A 30 24.34 3.44 -11.05
C TYR A 30 23.90 4.90 -11.15
N TYR A 31 23.73 5.35 -12.39
CA TYR A 31 23.23 6.68 -12.74
C TYR A 31 21.94 6.55 -13.53
N LEU A 32 20.93 7.34 -13.16
CA LEU A 32 19.66 7.35 -13.87
C LEU A 32 19.85 7.96 -15.27
N ARG A 33 19.35 7.27 -16.29
CA ARG A 33 19.31 7.69 -17.69
C ARG A 33 17.86 7.59 -18.19
N GLY A 34 17.44 8.57 -18.99
CA GLY A 34 16.10 8.59 -19.58
C GLY A 34 15.01 9.26 -18.73
N GLY A 35 15.31 9.64 -17.47
CA GLY A 35 14.48 10.57 -16.70
C GLY A 35 14.80 12.01 -17.12
N MET A 36 13.83 12.73 -17.68
CA MET A 36 14.02 14.13 -18.06
C MET A 36 14.30 14.96 -16.80
N GLU A 37 15.36 15.76 -16.82
CA GLU A 37 15.75 16.65 -15.70
C GLU A 37 16.05 15.93 -14.37
N MET A 38 16.31 14.62 -14.42
CA MET A 38 16.68 13.84 -13.25
C MET A 38 18.19 13.56 -13.18
N ALA A 39 18.81 13.87 -12.05
CA ALA A 39 20.22 13.58 -11.75
C ALA A 39 20.30 12.62 -10.55
N SER A 40 19.77 11.41 -10.73
CA SER A 40 19.61 10.44 -9.66
C SER A 40 20.71 9.37 -9.68
N GLU A 41 21.16 8.95 -8.50
CA GLU A 41 22.21 7.94 -8.30
C GLU A 41 21.73 6.82 -7.39
N LEU A 42 22.23 5.60 -7.62
CA LEU A 42 21.99 4.45 -6.76
C LEU A 42 23.30 3.68 -6.58
N LEU A 43 23.72 3.47 -5.34
CA LEU A 43 24.85 2.63 -4.98
C LEU A 43 24.34 1.37 -4.29
N LEU A 44 24.51 0.23 -4.93
CA LEU A 44 24.30 -1.10 -4.35
C LEU A 44 25.65 -1.61 -3.86
N LYS A 45 25.81 -1.84 -2.56
CA LYS A 45 27.06 -2.38 -1.99
C LYS A 45 26.99 -3.89 -1.88
N GLU A 46 28.15 -4.54 -2.01
CA GLU A 46 28.28 -6.01 -1.90
C GLU A 46 27.82 -6.56 -0.53
N ASP A 47 27.83 -5.74 0.52
CA ASP A 47 27.34 -6.10 1.86
C ASP A 47 25.80 -6.15 1.98
N GLY A 48 25.09 -5.94 0.88
CA GLY A 48 23.63 -5.90 0.85
C GLY A 48 23.05 -4.58 1.34
N THR A 49 23.85 -3.52 1.51
CA THR A 49 23.35 -2.17 1.83
C THR A 49 23.33 -1.26 0.60
N PHE A 50 22.37 -0.34 0.53
CA PHE A 50 22.29 0.64 -0.54
C PHE A 50 22.34 2.08 -0.03
N VAL A 51 22.72 2.98 -0.93
CA VAL A 51 22.53 4.42 -0.78
C VAL A 51 21.98 4.94 -2.10
N GLY A 52 20.83 5.60 -2.07
CA GLY A 52 20.19 6.18 -3.25
C GLY A 52 19.97 7.68 -3.08
N GLN A 53 20.01 8.40 -4.19
CA GLN A 53 19.64 9.80 -4.29
C GLN A 53 18.76 10.00 -5.51
N ILE A 54 17.61 10.64 -5.32
CA ILE A 54 16.80 11.17 -6.41
C ILE A 54 17.00 12.68 -6.47
N VAL A 55 17.17 13.22 -7.67
CA VAL A 55 17.18 14.67 -7.91
C VAL A 55 16.32 14.95 -9.12
N TYR A 56 15.40 15.92 -9.02
CA TYR A 56 14.55 16.41 -10.11
C TYR A 56 14.36 17.93 -9.96
N GLY A 57 14.94 18.73 -10.85
CA GLY A 57 14.92 20.19 -10.70
C GLY A 57 15.56 20.66 -9.38
N SER A 58 14.80 21.39 -8.55
CA SER A 58 15.18 21.78 -7.18
C SER A 58 14.93 20.72 -6.11
N ALA A 59 14.16 19.68 -6.47
CA ALA A 59 13.78 18.60 -5.58
C ALA A 59 14.89 17.55 -5.48
N GLN A 60 15.14 17.06 -4.27
CA GLN A 60 16.10 16.00 -3.99
C GLN A 60 15.65 15.12 -2.83
N GLY A 61 15.98 13.85 -2.88
CA GLY A 61 15.72 12.89 -1.83
C GLY A 61 16.89 11.93 -1.68
N GLN A 62 17.13 11.42 -0.48
CA GLN A 62 18.15 10.43 -0.22
C GLN A 62 17.62 9.33 0.69
N ALA A 63 17.97 8.09 0.37
CA ALA A 63 17.65 6.95 1.21
C ALA A 63 18.86 6.04 1.34
N LYS A 64 18.90 5.30 2.44
CA LYS A 64 19.83 4.19 2.65
C LYS A 64 19.05 3.06 3.26
N GLY A 65 19.56 1.85 3.09
CA GLY A 65 18.96 0.68 3.73
C GLY A 65 19.59 -0.58 3.20
N VAL A 66 18.79 -1.63 3.11
CA VAL A 66 19.22 -2.93 2.59
C VAL A 66 18.66 -3.15 1.19
N TRP A 67 19.42 -3.85 0.37
CA TRP A 67 18.95 -4.29 -0.93
C TRP A 67 19.20 -5.77 -1.10
N ARG A 68 18.40 -6.37 -1.98
CA ARG A 68 18.52 -7.78 -2.34
C ARG A 68 17.94 -8.01 -3.71
N VAL A 69 18.34 -9.12 -4.32
CA VAL A 69 17.72 -9.62 -5.56
C VAL A 69 16.50 -10.46 -5.18
N ASP A 70 15.38 -10.25 -5.86
CA ASP A 70 14.16 -11.05 -5.74
C ASP A 70 13.60 -11.35 -7.13
N GLY A 71 13.79 -12.58 -7.59
CA GLY A 71 13.47 -12.97 -8.96
C GLY A 71 14.26 -12.14 -9.98
N ASP A 72 13.54 -11.37 -10.80
CA ASP A 72 14.10 -10.48 -11.82
C ASP A 72 14.10 -9.01 -11.39
N ALA A 73 14.06 -8.72 -10.09
CA ALA A 73 14.12 -7.36 -9.56
C ALA A 73 15.19 -7.19 -8.48
N VAL A 74 15.73 -5.96 -8.37
CA VAL A 74 16.42 -5.47 -7.19
C VAL A 74 15.41 -4.77 -6.30
N LEU A 75 15.30 -5.19 -5.04
CA LEU A 75 14.44 -4.55 -4.06
C LEU A 75 15.29 -3.71 -3.11
N LEU A 76 14.86 -2.48 -2.85
CA LEU A 76 15.46 -1.54 -1.90
C LEU A 76 14.50 -1.35 -0.73
N GLU A 77 14.95 -1.67 0.47
CA GLU A 77 14.19 -1.47 1.72
C GLU A 77 14.91 -0.41 2.54
N SER A 78 14.32 0.78 2.65
CA SER A 78 14.94 1.91 3.34
C SER A 78 14.94 1.70 4.85
N ASP A 79 15.99 2.21 5.53
CA ASP A 79 16.08 2.22 6.99
C ASP A 79 14.91 2.98 7.66
N LEU A 80 14.12 3.75 6.89
CA LEU A 80 12.90 4.41 7.38
C LEU A 80 11.89 3.44 8.04
N HIS A 81 11.97 2.14 7.74
CA HIS A 81 11.17 1.08 8.37
C HIS A 81 11.76 0.53 9.67
N THR A 82 13.08 0.66 9.88
CA THR A 82 13.81 0.00 10.98
C THR A 82 14.40 0.96 12.00
N THR A 83 14.53 2.26 11.68
CA THR A 83 14.84 3.26 12.70
C THR A 83 13.64 3.43 13.64
N THR A 84 13.86 3.20 14.93
CA THR A 84 13.01 3.77 16.00
C THR A 84 12.86 5.26 15.70
N ARG A 85 11.68 5.67 15.21
CA ARG A 85 11.42 7.05 14.83
C ARG A 85 11.67 7.94 16.05
N VAL A 86 12.40 9.03 15.84
CA VAL A 86 12.62 10.01 16.90
C VAL A 86 11.27 10.67 17.20
N ALA A 87 10.92 10.79 18.48
CA ALA A 87 9.63 11.39 18.86
C ALA A 87 9.48 12.80 18.25
N GLY A 88 8.45 13.02 17.43
CA GLY A 88 8.21 14.26 16.66
C GLY A 88 8.35 14.13 15.14
N ASP A 89 8.66 12.95 14.60
CA ASP A 89 8.90 12.69 13.17
C ASP A 89 7.64 12.16 12.44
N ILE A 90 6.45 12.56 12.88
CA ILE A 90 5.16 12.13 12.32
C ILE A 90 4.35 13.37 11.97
N SER A 91 3.80 13.40 10.75
CA SER A 91 2.88 14.44 10.31
C SER A 91 1.46 13.88 10.19
N PHE A 92 0.48 14.65 10.67
CA PHE A 92 -0.95 14.37 10.51
C PHE A 92 -1.56 15.31 9.46
N ARG A 93 -2.52 14.84 8.68
CA ARG A 93 -3.20 15.62 7.66
C ARG A 93 -4.68 15.32 7.70
N LEU A 94 -5.50 16.38 7.68
CA LEU A 94 -6.93 16.25 7.45
C LEU A 94 -7.13 16.01 5.95
N GLU A 95 -7.67 14.85 5.61
CA GLU A 95 -8.05 14.53 4.22
C GLU A 95 -9.43 15.09 3.95
N ASP A 96 -10.40 14.62 4.73
CA ASP A 96 -11.81 14.95 4.59
C ASP A 96 -12.46 15.23 5.94
N GLU A 97 -13.45 16.09 5.89
CA GLU A 97 -14.34 16.42 6.98
C GLU A 97 -15.79 16.29 6.52
N LEU A 98 -16.60 15.56 7.28
CA LEU A 98 -18.01 15.33 6.97
C LEU A 98 -18.90 15.91 8.08
N SER A 99 -19.96 16.61 7.68
CA SER A 99 -21.10 16.98 8.53
C SER A 99 -21.94 15.75 8.93
N LEU A 100 -22.89 15.92 9.85
CA LEU A 100 -23.76 14.80 10.25
C LEU A 100 -24.60 14.28 9.07
N GLU A 101 -25.06 15.20 8.23
CA GLU A 101 -25.85 14.94 7.04
C GLU A 101 -25.04 14.16 6.00
N GLU A 102 -23.80 14.59 5.72
CA GLU A 102 -22.90 13.87 4.81
C GLU A 102 -22.52 12.49 5.34
N VAL A 103 -22.26 12.34 6.65
CA VAL A 103 -22.04 11.02 7.25
C VAL A 103 -23.24 10.11 7.04
N LYS A 104 -24.47 10.65 7.12
CA LYS A 104 -25.68 9.86 6.86
C LYS A 104 -25.74 9.37 5.41
N GLU A 105 -25.42 10.24 4.46
CA GLU A 105 -25.43 9.91 3.02
C GLU A 105 -24.34 8.91 2.64
N TYR A 106 -23.12 9.07 3.21
CA TYR A 106 -22.01 8.17 2.94
C TYR A 106 -22.13 6.80 3.62
N GLN A 107 -22.86 6.69 4.74
CA GLN A 107 -22.88 5.48 5.57
C GLN A 107 -24.11 4.57 5.41
N ASP A 108 -24.95 4.77 4.39
CA ASP A 108 -25.94 3.75 4.00
C ASP A 108 -25.27 2.42 3.58
N TYR A 109 -23.94 2.39 3.39
CA TYR A 109 -23.17 1.19 3.07
C TYR A 109 -22.49 0.47 4.27
N ASP A 110 -22.15 1.18 5.37
CA ASP A 110 -21.40 0.59 6.51
C ASP A 110 -22.26 0.51 7.80
N ASN A 111 -23.22 -0.42 7.78
CA ASN A 111 -23.93 -0.97 8.95
C ASN A 111 -24.38 0.04 10.03
N GLU A 112 -24.97 1.20 9.71
CA GLU A 112 -25.56 2.20 10.63
C GLU A 112 -24.68 2.68 11.82
N ARG A 113 -23.45 2.14 11.98
CA ARG A 113 -22.71 2.16 13.26
C ARG A 113 -21.92 3.44 13.38
N GLY A 114 -21.30 3.91 12.29
CA GLY A 114 -20.60 5.18 12.29
C GLY A 114 -21.56 6.38 12.35
N TYR A 115 -22.73 6.31 11.72
CA TYR A 115 -23.73 7.38 11.78
C TYR A 115 -24.27 7.52 13.20
N LYS A 116 -24.67 6.40 13.85
CA LYS A 116 -25.06 6.39 15.27
C LYS A 116 -23.96 6.91 16.19
N LEU A 117 -22.70 6.61 15.87
CA LEU A 117 -21.55 7.13 16.61
C LEU A 117 -21.43 8.65 16.43
N ALA A 118 -21.49 9.15 15.20
CA ALA A 118 -21.36 10.57 14.85
C ALA A 118 -22.55 11.43 15.31
N GLN A 119 -23.75 10.85 15.48
CA GLN A 119 -24.91 11.54 16.06
C GLN A 119 -24.62 12.13 17.44
N ASN A 120 -23.82 11.41 18.24
CA ASN A 120 -23.56 11.76 19.64
C ASN A 120 -22.10 12.16 19.90
N ASN A 121 -21.23 12.09 18.88
CA ASN A 121 -19.80 12.30 19.04
C ASN A 121 -19.20 13.06 17.85
N TYR A 122 -18.13 13.80 18.12
CA TYR A 122 -17.09 14.02 17.14
C TYR A 122 -16.33 12.72 16.96
N VAL A 123 -16.11 12.31 15.71
CA VAL A 123 -15.40 11.08 15.36
C VAL A 123 -14.16 11.43 14.56
N LEU A 124 -13.03 10.89 14.99
CA LEU A 124 -11.74 11.01 14.35
C LEU A 124 -11.32 9.63 13.89
N GLU A 125 -11.14 9.47 12.59
CA GLU A 125 -10.65 8.24 11.98
C GLU A 125 -9.21 8.46 11.54
N ILE A 126 -8.27 7.84 12.25
CA ILE A 126 -6.83 8.01 12.05
C ILE A 126 -6.29 6.82 11.23
N LYS A 127 -5.86 7.10 10.00
CA LYS A 127 -5.35 6.15 9.01
C LYS A 127 -3.88 6.42 8.73
N HIS A 128 -3.12 5.39 8.40
CA HIS A 128 -1.75 5.54 7.93
C HIS A 128 -1.78 5.88 6.42
N ASP A 129 -1.06 6.92 6.00
CA ASP A 129 -0.91 7.34 4.60
C ASP A 129 0.01 6.33 3.88
N GLN A 130 -0.60 5.35 3.22
CA GLN A 130 0.08 4.20 2.61
C GLN A 130 0.00 4.29 1.07
N GLU A 131 0.63 5.30 0.48
CA GLU A 131 0.97 5.21 -0.95
C GLU A 131 2.27 4.41 -1.10
N ILE A 132 2.16 3.08 -1.06
CA ILE A 132 3.25 2.20 -1.49
C ILE A 132 2.96 1.78 -2.92
N ALA A 133 3.83 2.21 -3.84
CA ALA A 133 3.82 1.68 -5.19
C ALA A 133 4.02 0.15 -5.11
N PRO A 134 3.11 -0.67 -5.66
CA PRO A 134 3.27 -2.11 -5.67
C PRO A 134 4.59 -2.50 -6.33
N PRO A 135 5.23 -3.60 -5.90
CA PRO A 135 6.44 -4.06 -6.54
C PRO A 135 6.16 -4.38 -8.01
N ALA A 136 7.14 -4.15 -8.88
CA ALA A 136 7.07 -4.64 -10.25
C ALA A 136 6.79 -6.15 -10.26
N ILE A 137 5.88 -6.56 -11.12
CA ILE A 137 5.53 -7.96 -11.34
C ILE A 137 5.80 -8.34 -12.79
N ASP A 138 6.10 -9.61 -13.00
CA ASP A 138 5.99 -10.20 -14.32
C ASP A 138 4.53 -10.14 -14.77
N PRO A 139 4.26 -9.87 -16.07
CA PRO A 139 2.90 -9.95 -16.58
C PRO A 139 2.27 -11.31 -16.27
N MET A 140 1.04 -11.29 -15.80
CA MET A 140 0.27 -12.48 -15.44
C MET A 140 -0.91 -12.67 -16.37
N ASP A 141 -1.30 -13.92 -16.61
CA ASP A 141 -2.57 -14.26 -17.22
C ASP A 141 -3.65 -14.29 -16.11
N VAL A 142 -4.67 -13.45 -16.27
CA VAL A 142 -5.94 -13.56 -15.53
C VAL A 142 -6.89 -14.37 -16.39
N VAL A 143 -7.29 -15.53 -15.90
CA VAL A 143 -8.06 -16.54 -16.61
C VAL A 143 -9.49 -16.56 -16.09
N PHE A 144 -10.47 -16.64 -16.98
CA PHE A 144 -11.90 -16.60 -16.69
C PHE A 144 -12.55 -17.86 -17.23
N GLU A 145 -13.17 -18.66 -16.36
CA GLU A 145 -13.97 -19.84 -16.76
C GLU A 145 -15.45 -19.51 -16.60
N PHE A 146 -16.22 -19.73 -17.67
CA PHE A 146 -17.65 -19.41 -17.74
C PHE A 146 -18.54 -20.65 -17.56
N SER A 147 -19.83 -20.40 -17.33
CA SER A 147 -20.84 -21.43 -17.08
C SER A 147 -21.04 -22.42 -18.25
N ASP A 148 -20.70 -22.02 -19.47
CA ASP A 148 -20.71 -22.87 -20.66
C ASP A 148 -19.40 -23.67 -20.87
N GLY A 149 -18.45 -23.55 -19.93
CA GLY A 149 -17.13 -24.17 -19.97
C GLY A 149 -16.13 -23.45 -20.88
N SER A 150 -16.50 -22.33 -21.49
CA SER A 150 -15.56 -21.51 -22.24
C SER A 150 -14.56 -20.82 -21.30
N VAL A 151 -13.36 -20.55 -21.83
CA VAL A 151 -12.28 -19.91 -21.08
C VAL A 151 -11.79 -18.70 -21.84
N ASN A 152 -11.66 -17.57 -21.15
CA ASN A 152 -11.05 -16.34 -21.65
C ASN A 152 -9.82 -15.98 -20.80
N HIS A 153 -8.92 -15.16 -21.33
CA HIS A 153 -7.75 -14.68 -20.60
C HIS A 153 -7.45 -13.22 -20.93
N LEU A 154 -7.05 -12.47 -19.91
CA LEU A 154 -6.53 -11.12 -20.04
C LEU A 154 -5.09 -11.09 -19.50
N SER A 155 -4.25 -10.25 -20.11
CA SER A 155 -2.90 -10.00 -19.60
C SER A 155 -2.99 -8.86 -18.59
N TRP A 156 -2.45 -9.07 -17.40
CA TRP A 156 -2.29 -8.03 -16.39
C TRP A 156 -0.81 -7.68 -16.25
N GLU A 157 -0.46 -6.42 -16.45
CA GLU A 157 0.94 -5.95 -16.44
C GLU A 157 1.37 -5.30 -15.10
N GLY A 158 0.49 -5.28 -14.09
CA GLY A 158 0.79 -4.73 -12.76
C GLY A 158 0.14 -3.38 -12.47
N TRP A 159 0.87 -2.51 -11.76
CA TRP A 159 0.34 -1.31 -11.07
C TRP A 159 -0.41 -0.32 -11.99
N THR A 160 -0.01 -0.16 -13.25
CA THR A 160 -0.68 0.76 -14.18
C THR A 160 -2.06 0.27 -14.62
N ASP A 161 -2.29 -1.05 -14.58
CA ASP A 161 -3.56 -1.71 -14.95
C ASP A 161 -4.18 -2.37 -13.71
N TRP A 162 -4.43 -1.58 -12.66
CA TRP A 162 -5.12 -2.06 -11.46
C TRP A 162 -6.57 -2.50 -11.74
N ARG A 163 -7.08 -2.26 -12.95
CA ARG A 163 -8.42 -2.63 -13.36
C ARG A 163 -8.44 -3.35 -14.70
N LEU A 164 -9.20 -4.44 -14.77
CA LEU A 164 -9.52 -5.16 -15.98
C LEU A 164 -11.04 -5.15 -16.18
N SER A 165 -11.47 -5.24 -17.43
CA SER A 165 -12.88 -5.39 -17.77
C SER A 165 -13.10 -6.45 -18.83
N LEU A 166 -14.20 -7.17 -18.69
CA LEU A 166 -14.58 -8.27 -19.58
C LEU A 166 -16.06 -8.13 -19.92
N PRO A 167 -16.51 -8.28 -21.19
CA PRO A 167 -17.91 -8.17 -21.52
C PRO A 167 -18.78 -9.14 -20.71
N PHE A 168 -19.93 -8.65 -20.24
CA PHE A 168 -20.91 -9.45 -19.52
C PHE A 168 -21.90 -10.09 -20.51
N ASP A 169 -22.11 -11.41 -20.38
CA ASP A 169 -23.14 -12.15 -21.11
C ASP A 169 -24.04 -12.88 -20.10
N PRO A 170 -25.34 -12.53 -20.00
CA PRO A 170 -26.25 -13.17 -19.06
C PRO A 170 -26.49 -14.66 -19.34
N GLN A 171 -26.16 -15.16 -20.54
CA GLN A 171 -26.26 -16.58 -20.89
C GLN A 171 -24.98 -17.36 -20.57
N LYS A 172 -23.86 -16.65 -20.35
CA LYS A 172 -22.53 -17.20 -20.09
C LYS A 172 -21.91 -16.50 -18.90
N THR A 173 -22.43 -16.80 -17.73
CA THR A 173 -21.97 -16.17 -16.49
C THR A 173 -20.62 -16.70 -16.05
N LEU A 174 -19.80 -15.83 -15.45
CA LEU A 174 -18.51 -16.21 -14.87
C LEU A 174 -18.72 -17.25 -13.74
N LYS A 175 -17.87 -18.27 -13.71
CA LYS A 175 -17.85 -19.31 -12.66
C LYS A 175 -16.56 -19.29 -11.85
N LYS A 176 -15.44 -19.04 -12.52
CA LYS A 176 -14.13 -18.99 -11.86
C LYS A 176 -13.26 -17.90 -12.43
N ILE A 177 -12.42 -17.34 -11.56
CA ILE A 177 -11.30 -16.51 -11.93
C ILE A 177 -10.00 -17.18 -11.48
N GLY A 178 -8.98 -17.12 -12.32
CA GLY A 178 -7.71 -17.80 -12.10
C GLY A 178 -6.52 -16.91 -12.39
N PHE A 179 -5.42 -17.12 -11.69
CA PHE A 179 -4.18 -16.36 -11.88
C PHE A 179 -3.01 -17.29 -12.18
N ARG A 180 -2.23 -16.94 -13.19
CA ARG A 180 -1.07 -17.74 -13.65
C ARG A 180 0.05 -16.84 -14.18
N ASP A 181 1.29 -17.21 -13.90
CA ASP A 181 2.48 -16.57 -14.50
C ASP A 181 2.49 -16.76 -16.03
N LYS A 182 2.56 -15.67 -16.80
CA LYS A 182 2.54 -15.73 -18.28
C LYS A 182 3.75 -16.46 -18.88
N ARG A 183 4.89 -16.46 -18.16
CA ARG A 183 6.14 -17.10 -18.58
C ARG A 183 6.38 -18.48 -17.94
N GLY A 184 5.53 -18.91 -17.02
CA GLY A 184 5.76 -20.09 -16.18
C GLY A 184 4.86 -21.28 -16.49
N ALA A 185 5.39 -22.50 -16.31
CA ALA A 185 4.60 -23.74 -16.28
C ALA A 185 3.83 -23.92 -14.93
N GLY A 186 3.43 -22.81 -14.30
CA GLY A 186 2.80 -22.80 -12.98
C GLY A 186 1.34 -23.24 -13.04
N ALA A 187 0.86 -23.88 -11.96
CA ALA A 187 -0.55 -24.17 -11.78
C ALA A 187 -1.34 -22.86 -11.59
N THR A 188 -2.51 -22.77 -12.22
CA THR A 188 -3.43 -21.65 -12.02
C THR A 188 -4.01 -21.68 -10.61
N GLN A 189 -3.91 -20.57 -9.88
CA GLN A 189 -4.65 -20.39 -8.63
C GLN A 189 -6.08 -20.00 -8.98
N TRP A 190 -7.05 -20.89 -8.72
CA TRP A 190 -8.46 -20.68 -9.05
C TRP A 190 -9.28 -20.25 -7.84
N PHE A 191 -10.27 -19.38 -8.10
CA PHE A 191 -11.30 -18.98 -7.18
C PHE A 191 -12.67 -19.16 -7.84
N GLU A 192 -13.58 -19.81 -7.14
CA GLU A 192 -14.99 -19.84 -7.53
C GLU A 192 -15.61 -18.46 -7.24
N VAL A 193 -16.57 -18.06 -8.06
CA VAL A 193 -17.34 -16.81 -7.93
C VAL A 193 -18.84 -17.09 -7.99
N SER A 194 -19.64 -16.18 -7.43
CA SER A 194 -21.11 -16.21 -7.53
C SER A 194 -21.57 -15.99 -8.97
N ASP A 195 -22.72 -16.58 -9.33
CA ASP A 195 -23.33 -16.42 -10.66
C ASP A 195 -23.97 -15.04 -10.87
N THR A 196 -24.20 -14.30 -9.79
CA THR A 196 -24.69 -12.91 -9.80
C THR A 196 -23.58 -11.87 -9.88
N THR A 197 -22.32 -12.28 -9.81
CA THR A 197 -21.19 -11.37 -9.69
C THR A 197 -21.06 -10.47 -10.91
N ARG A 198 -20.80 -9.18 -10.66
CA ARG A 198 -20.54 -8.17 -11.69
C ARG A 198 -19.26 -7.39 -11.43
N TRP A 199 -18.88 -7.27 -10.17
CA TRP A 199 -17.64 -6.62 -9.78
C TRP A 199 -16.85 -7.52 -8.83
N LEU A 200 -15.55 -7.58 -9.04
CA LEU A 200 -14.59 -8.38 -8.29
C LEU A 200 -13.47 -7.47 -7.79
N GLY A 201 -13.25 -7.43 -6.48
CA GLY A 201 -12.07 -6.84 -5.86
C GLY A 201 -11.14 -7.95 -5.40
N ILE A 202 -9.86 -7.88 -5.73
CA ILE A 202 -8.92 -8.98 -5.49
C ILE A 202 -7.63 -8.43 -4.93
N ASP A 203 -7.33 -8.83 -3.70
CA ASP A 203 -6.08 -8.49 -3.06
C ASP A 203 -4.98 -9.46 -3.53
N TRP A 204 -3.84 -8.90 -3.92
CA TRP A 204 -2.64 -9.65 -4.25
C TRP A 204 -1.47 -9.24 -3.37
N LYS A 205 -0.64 -10.23 -3.06
CA LYS A 205 0.49 -10.11 -2.15
C LYS A 205 1.73 -10.65 -2.82
N LYS A 206 2.86 -9.97 -2.61
CA LYS A 206 4.18 -10.47 -2.99
C LYS A 206 5.10 -10.37 -1.77
N LYS A 207 5.08 -11.41 -0.93
CA LYS A 207 6.01 -11.48 0.20
C LYS A 207 7.42 -11.76 -0.31
N LEU A 208 8.40 -11.18 0.36
CA LEU A 208 9.83 -11.46 0.19
C LEU A 208 10.11 -12.95 -0.06
N GLY A 209 10.68 -13.28 -1.23
CA GLY A 209 11.15 -14.62 -1.59
C GLY A 209 10.02 -15.64 -1.79
N ARG A 210 8.77 -15.18 -1.89
CA ARG A 210 7.60 -16.01 -2.18
C ARG A 210 7.00 -15.61 -3.52
N LYS A 211 6.34 -16.56 -4.16
CA LYS A 211 5.51 -16.29 -5.34
C LYS A 211 4.38 -15.34 -4.98
N ILE A 212 3.90 -14.60 -5.98
CA ILE A 212 2.68 -13.81 -5.87
C ILE A 212 1.55 -14.76 -5.43
N SER A 213 0.73 -14.28 -4.50
CA SER A 213 -0.48 -14.97 -4.05
C SER A 213 -1.64 -14.02 -4.07
N PHE A 214 -2.82 -14.55 -4.36
CA PHE A 214 -4.07 -13.81 -4.36
C PHE A 214 -4.95 -14.29 -3.22
N ASP A 215 -5.75 -13.39 -2.65
CA ASP A 215 -6.80 -13.74 -1.71
C ASP A 215 -8.11 -14.04 -2.44
N GLN A 216 -9.08 -14.61 -1.72
CA GLN A 216 -10.43 -14.83 -2.26
C GLN A 216 -11.03 -13.47 -2.69
N PRO A 217 -11.60 -13.37 -3.90
CA PRO A 217 -12.23 -12.14 -4.36
C PRO A 217 -13.37 -11.67 -3.47
N PHE A 218 -13.46 -10.35 -3.28
CA PHE A 218 -14.67 -9.66 -2.83
C PHE A 218 -15.61 -9.47 -4.01
N GLU A 219 -16.86 -9.86 -3.86
CA GLU A 219 -17.83 -9.88 -4.95
C GLU A 219 -18.93 -8.86 -4.70
N ARG A 220 -19.43 -8.26 -5.79
CA ARG A 220 -20.66 -7.48 -5.78
C ARG A 220 -21.53 -7.89 -6.95
N ASP A 221 -22.83 -7.92 -6.72
CA ASP A 221 -23.80 -8.02 -7.80
C ASP A 221 -23.95 -6.69 -8.56
N LEU A 222 -24.83 -6.65 -9.57
CA LEU A 222 -25.05 -5.44 -10.36
C LEU A 222 -25.57 -4.28 -9.51
N ALA A 223 -26.54 -4.53 -8.63
CA ALA A 223 -27.21 -3.47 -7.87
C ALA A 223 -26.26 -2.88 -6.84
N GLU A 224 -25.47 -3.71 -6.16
CA GLU A 224 -24.43 -3.30 -5.23
C GLU A 224 -23.32 -2.50 -5.93
N ALA A 225 -22.92 -2.91 -7.13
CA ALA A 225 -21.90 -2.21 -7.90
C ALA A 225 -22.41 -0.88 -8.49
N GLU A 226 -23.65 -0.84 -9.00
CA GLU A 226 -24.29 0.40 -9.46
C GLU A 226 -24.45 1.40 -8.31
N PHE A 227 -24.82 0.93 -7.13
CA PHE A 227 -24.88 1.78 -5.95
C PHE A 227 -23.50 2.34 -5.60
N TYR A 228 -22.45 1.51 -5.63
CA TYR A 228 -21.07 1.95 -5.37
C TYR A 228 -20.60 3.04 -6.36
N TYR A 229 -20.97 2.93 -7.63
CA TYR A 229 -20.60 3.88 -8.68
C TYR A 229 -21.65 4.95 -8.97
N GLN A 230 -22.67 5.13 -8.12
CA GLN A 230 -23.81 6.01 -8.41
C GLN A 230 -23.45 7.47 -8.71
N SER A 231 -22.31 7.95 -8.21
CA SER A 231 -21.77 9.30 -8.46
C SER A 231 -20.88 9.40 -9.70
N ASN A 232 -20.61 8.27 -10.38
CA ASN A 232 -19.75 8.19 -11.55
C ASN A 232 -20.50 7.58 -12.76
N PRO A 233 -21.13 8.41 -13.61
CA PRO A 233 -21.91 7.96 -14.76
C PRO A 233 -21.15 7.09 -15.76
N GLU A 234 -19.84 7.31 -15.94
CA GLU A 234 -19.00 6.53 -16.86
C GLU A 234 -18.81 5.09 -16.33
N GLU A 235 -18.51 4.95 -15.04
CA GLU A 235 -18.39 3.63 -14.40
C GLU A 235 -19.73 2.89 -14.37
N LEU A 236 -20.85 3.61 -14.19
CA LEU A 236 -22.19 3.02 -14.28
C LEU A 236 -22.46 2.41 -15.66
N GLU A 237 -22.06 3.10 -16.73
CA GLU A 237 -22.22 2.57 -18.09
C GLU A 237 -21.32 1.33 -18.28
N HIS A 238 -20.11 1.38 -17.75
CA HIS A 238 -19.14 0.29 -17.86
C HIS A 238 -19.57 -0.97 -17.10
N ILE A 239 -20.00 -0.84 -15.84
CA ILE A 239 -20.45 -1.97 -15.00
C ILE A 239 -21.75 -2.58 -15.51
N ARG A 240 -22.59 -1.86 -16.27
CA ARG A 240 -23.79 -2.42 -16.89
C ARG A 240 -23.48 -3.40 -18.02
N ALA A 241 -22.43 -3.13 -18.79
CA ALA A 241 -22.05 -3.94 -19.96
C ALA A 241 -20.93 -4.96 -19.67
N ASN A 242 -20.21 -4.83 -18.55
CA ASN A 242 -19.02 -5.62 -18.27
C ASN A 242 -19.03 -6.25 -16.88
N TYR A 243 -18.17 -7.26 -16.69
CA TYR A 243 -17.54 -7.57 -15.43
C TYR A 243 -16.40 -6.58 -15.18
N LEU A 244 -16.31 -6.05 -13.97
CA LEU A 244 -15.19 -5.22 -13.54
C LEU A 244 -14.34 -5.98 -12.53
N ILE A 245 -13.03 -6.00 -12.74
CA ILE A 245 -12.07 -6.67 -11.87
C ILE A 245 -11.05 -5.64 -11.42
N ALA A 246 -10.97 -5.40 -10.12
CA ALA A 246 -10.02 -4.52 -9.48
C ALA A 246 -8.97 -5.35 -8.72
N LEU A 247 -7.69 -5.05 -8.94
CA LEU A 247 -6.55 -5.75 -8.37
C LEU A 247 -5.83 -4.80 -7.41
N TYR A 248 -5.90 -5.10 -6.12
CA TYR A 248 -5.35 -4.27 -5.05
C TYR A 248 -4.09 -4.92 -4.48
N TYR A 249 -3.03 -4.13 -4.34
CA TYR A 249 -1.83 -4.63 -3.68
C TYR A 249 -2.02 -4.57 -2.17
N ASP A 250 -2.12 -5.74 -1.54
CA ASP A 250 -2.08 -5.85 -0.08
C ASP A 250 -0.61 -5.93 0.36
N SER A 251 -0.05 -4.76 0.64
CA SER A 251 1.26 -4.66 1.25
C SER A 251 1.14 -5.16 2.69
N GLU A 252 1.60 -6.39 2.95
CA GLU A 252 1.87 -6.85 4.32
C GLU A 252 3.03 -6.03 4.91
N LEU A 253 2.72 -4.83 5.36
CA LEU A 253 3.69 -3.94 5.96
C LEU A 253 3.88 -4.30 7.42
N VAL A 254 5.14 -4.28 7.84
CA VAL A 254 5.48 -3.95 9.22
C VAL A 254 4.98 -2.52 9.43
N LYS A 255 3.78 -2.37 10.02
CA LYS A 255 3.25 -1.05 10.39
C LYS A 255 4.30 -0.35 11.25
N PRO A 256 4.71 0.89 10.91
CA PRO A 256 5.66 1.61 11.74
C PRO A 256 5.06 1.73 13.13
N GLN A 257 5.76 1.22 14.15
CA GLN A 257 5.32 1.45 15.52
C GLN A 257 5.54 2.94 15.85
N ILE A 258 4.45 3.69 15.96
CA ILE A 258 4.47 5.05 16.46
C ILE A 258 4.25 5.04 17.97
N ASN A 259 4.85 6.00 18.69
CA ASN A 259 4.49 6.16 20.09
C ASN A 259 3.01 6.61 20.18
N PRO A 260 2.33 6.32 21.30
CA PRO A 260 1.00 6.86 21.53
C PRO A 260 0.92 8.36 21.28
N VAL A 261 -0.16 8.84 20.71
CA VAL A 261 -0.33 10.24 20.33
C VAL A 261 -1.38 10.87 21.22
N TYR A 262 -1.05 12.02 21.78
CA TYR A 262 -2.04 12.88 22.42
C TYR A 262 -2.86 13.59 21.36
N VAL A 263 -4.17 13.35 21.39
CA VAL A 263 -5.15 14.08 20.59
C VAL A 263 -5.73 15.19 21.46
N HIS A 264 -5.64 16.43 20.96
CA HIS A 264 -6.10 17.63 21.61
C HIS A 264 -7.32 18.17 20.87
N TRP A 265 -8.43 18.36 21.57
CA TRP A 265 -9.67 18.91 21.01
C TRP A 265 -9.87 20.31 21.56
N VAL A 266 -9.73 21.32 20.70
CA VAL A 266 -9.86 22.73 21.08
C VAL A 266 -11.21 23.23 20.61
N PHE A 267 -11.99 23.72 21.56
CA PHE A 267 -13.31 24.30 21.32
C PHE A 267 -13.23 25.81 21.16
N GLU A 268 -14.24 26.40 20.54
CA GLU A 268 -14.36 27.85 20.31
C GLU A 268 -14.28 28.69 21.59
N ASP A 269 -14.64 28.12 22.75
CA ASP A 269 -14.56 28.76 24.06
C ASP A 269 -13.15 28.68 24.69
N GLY A 270 -12.18 28.13 23.96
CA GLY A 270 -10.81 27.89 24.40
C GLY A 270 -10.64 26.66 25.30
N THR A 271 -11.72 25.91 25.60
CA THR A 271 -11.61 24.65 26.35
C THR A 271 -10.80 23.65 25.53
N VAL A 272 -9.92 22.91 26.21
CA VAL A 272 -9.14 21.82 25.60
C VAL A 272 -9.48 20.50 26.28
N LYS A 273 -9.88 19.50 25.50
CA LYS A 273 -9.92 18.11 25.95
C LYS A 273 -8.75 17.35 25.36
N LYS A 274 -8.20 16.41 26.12
CA LYS A 274 -7.02 15.66 25.74
C LYS A 274 -7.26 14.16 25.94
N GLU A 275 -6.89 13.36 24.96
CA GLU A 275 -6.94 11.91 25.06
C GLU A 275 -5.70 11.27 24.45
N LEU A 276 -5.46 10.01 24.81
CA LEU A 276 -4.30 9.25 24.36
C LEU A 276 -4.75 8.16 23.38
N TRP A 277 -4.43 8.37 22.11
CA TRP A 277 -4.60 7.39 21.06
C TRP A 277 -3.35 6.52 20.90
N ASN A 278 -3.58 5.25 20.58
CA ASN A 278 -2.53 4.36 20.08
C ASN A 278 -3.18 3.42 19.05
N GLU A 279 -2.42 2.95 18.08
CA GLU A 279 -2.95 2.10 17.01
C GLU A 279 -3.58 0.80 17.53
N ALA A 280 -3.10 0.26 18.65
CA ALA A 280 -3.63 -0.97 19.24
C ALA A 280 -5.08 -0.84 19.73
N LYS A 281 -5.57 0.38 19.97
CA LYS A 281 -6.97 0.68 20.29
C LYS A 281 -7.87 0.80 19.05
N GLY A 282 -7.30 0.70 17.84
CA GLY A 282 -7.99 0.86 16.58
C GLY A 282 -7.85 2.27 15.99
N GLN A 283 -8.50 2.48 14.84
CA GLN A 283 -8.42 3.72 14.05
C GLN A 283 -9.37 4.82 14.52
N LEU A 284 -10.38 4.47 15.34
CA LEU A 284 -11.41 5.41 15.75
C LEU A 284 -11.14 5.99 17.13
N VAL A 285 -11.24 7.30 17.19
CA VAL A 285 -11.22 8.10 18.41
C VAL A 285 -12.48 8.96 18.41
N HIS A 286 -13.18 9.07 19.54
CA HIS A 286 -14.44 9.81 19.57
C HIS A 286 -14.62 10.57 20.88
N LEU A 287 -15.24 11.73 20.74
CA LEU A 287 -15.49 12.64 21.84
C LEU A 287 -16.96 13.07 21.83
N PRO A 288 -17.68 13.03 22.98
CA PRO A 288 -19.09 13.43 23.02
C PRO A 288 -19.32 14.82 22.44
N TYR A 289 -20.27 14.90 21.50
CA TYR A 289 -20.65 16.12 20.82
C TYR A 289 -21.50 17.00 21.73
N GLY A 290 -21.22 18.30 21.74
CA GLY A 290 -21.97 19.29 22.51
C GLY A 290 -22.44 20.44 21.63
N MET A 291 -23.75 20.59 21.44
CA MET A 291 -24.32 21.64 20.57
C MET A 291 -23.92 23.07 20.93
N ARG A 292 -23.55 23.33 22.20
CA ARG A 292 -23.24 24.67 22.71
C ARG A 292 -21.78 25.09 22.56
N ARG A 293 -20.89 24.16 22.21
CA ARG A 293 -19.45 24.42 22.10
C ARG A 293 -18.92 23.68 20.90
N LYS A 294 -18.64 24.42 19.84
CA LYS A 294 -18.15 23.87 18.58
C LYS A 294 -16.67 23.60 18.68
N LEU A 295 -16.26 22.48 18.08
CA LEU A 295 -14.86 22.14 17.89
C LEU A 295 -14.28 23.11 16.86
N GLN A 296 -13.09 23.62 17.14
CA GLN A 296 -12.38 24.58 16.29
C GLN A 296 -11.12 23.97 15.70
N LYS A 297 -10.36 23.20 16.49
CA LYS A 297 -9.10 22.59 16.06
C LYS A 297 -8.88 21.23 16.70
N ILE A 298 -8.15 20.38 15.99
CA ILE A 298 -7.63 19.10 16.48
C ILE A 298 -6.10 19.15 16.47
N GLY A 299 -5.49 18.77 17.58
CA GLY A 299 -4.04 18.80 17.76
C GLY A 299 -3.46 17.43 17.99
N PHE A 300 -2.28 17.17 17.42
CA PHE A 300 -1.56 15.90 17.57
C PHE A 300 -0.19 16.14 18.17
N GLN A 301 0.14 15.37 19.21
CA GLN A 301 1.47 15.41 19.83
C GLN A 301 1.88 14.03 20.29
N GLU A 302 2.97 13.51 19.73
CA GLU A 302 3.51 12.21 20.11
C GLU A 302 3.95 12.19 21.58
N GLN A 303 3.60 11.12 22.30
CA GLN A 303 3.92 10.95 23.72
C GLN A 303 5.44 10.86 23.90
N GLY A 304 5.98 11.74 24.74
CA GLY A 304 7.42 11.85 24.97
C GLY A 304 8.14 12.78 23.99
N SER A 305 7.46 13.28 22.96
CA SER A 305 8.01 14.35 22.11
C SER A 305 8.08 15.67 22.87
N LYS A 306 9.17 16.41 22.64
CA LYS A 306 9.30 17.83 23.05
C LYS A 306 8.84 18.80 21.95
N GLY A 307 8.38 18.27 20.81
CA GLY A 307 7.91 19.05 19.68
C GLY A 307 6.57 19.76 19.95
N PRO A 308 6.26 20.80 19.15
CA PRO A 308 4.98 21.50 19.26
C PRO A 308 3.81 20.56 18.92
N VAL A 309 2.62 20.91 19.40
CA VAL A 309 1.38 20.26 18.93
C VAL A 309 1.14 20.65 17.48
N GLN A 310 0.94 19.68 16.61
CA GLN A 310 0.51 19.94 15.24
C GLN A 310 -0.99 20.20 15.22
N TRP A 311 -1.41 21.38 14.77
CA TRP A 311 -2.81 21.79 14.76
C TRP A 311 -3.41 21.68 13.36
N LEU A 312 -4.62 21.11 13.29
CA LEU A 312 -5.48 21.08 12.13
C LEU A 312 -6.75 21.88 12.46
N GLU A 313 -7.08 22.87 11.63
CA GLU A 313 -8.35 23.58 11.72
C GLU A 313 -9.48 22.66 11.21
N VAL A 314 -10.66 22.78 11.81
CA VAL A 314 -11.86 22.03 11.39
C VAL A 314 -13.07 22.96 11.31
N SER A 315 -14.10 22.57 10.56
CA SER A 315 -15.34 23.33 10.51
C SER A 315 -16.22 23.10 11.75
N PRO A 316 -17.04 24.10 12.15
CA PRO A 316 -18.01 23.94 13.25
C PRO A 316 -19.08 22.85 13.00
N GLU A 317 -19.30 22.49 11.75
CA GLU A 317 -20.30 21.56 11.25
C GLU A 317 -19.77 20.12 11.26
N GLY A 318 -18.45 19.95 11.26
CA GLY A 318 -17.76 18.67 11.24
C GLY A 318 -18.19 17.70 12.34
N ARG A 319 -18.41 16.45 11.94
CA ARG A 319 -18.74 15.32 12.81
C ARG A 319 -17.81 14.14 12.62
N TRP A 320 -17.31 13.94 11.41
CA TRP A 320 -16.33 12.90 11.10
C TRP A 320 -15.10 13.52 10.44
N PHE A 321 -13.92 13.21 10.95
CA PHE A 321 -12.66 13.76 10.49
C PHE A 321 -11.74 12.60 10.09
N ASN A 322 -11.41 12.52 8.80
CA ASN A 322 -10.47 11.54 8.27
C ASN A 322 -9.06 12.10 8.33
N ILE A 323 -8.23 11.53 9.19
CA ILE A 323 -6.85 11.96 9.40
C ILE A 323 -5.91 10.91 8.86
N TYR A 324 -5.01 11.32 7.97
CA TYR A 324 -3.89 10.49 7.57
C TYR A 324 -2.64 10.89 8.34
N TRP A 325 -1.87 9.90 8.79
CA TRP A 325 -0.56 10.11 9.37
C TRP A 325 0.52 9.44 8.52
N ALA A 326 1.69 10.07 8.44
CA ALA A 326 2.86 9.53 7.76
C ALA A 326 4.11 9.83 8.61
N GLY A 327 5.19 9.07 8.38
CA GLY A 327 6.52 9.55 8.80
C GLY A 327 6.81 10.89 8.14
N HIS A 328 7.53 11.77 8.84
CA HIS A 328 7.77 13.16 8.45
C HIS A 328 7.98 13.29 6.94
N ARG A 329 7.00 13.91 6.28
CA ARG A 329 7.23 14.61 5.03
C ARG A 329 7.79 15.96 5.45
N PRO A 330 9.11 16.21 5.38
CA PRO A 330 9.57 17.57 5.55
C PRO A 330 8.79 18.43 4.56
N ASP A 331 8.39 19.60 5.02
CA ASP A 331 7.55 20.61 4.36
C ASP A 331 8.10 21.12 3.00
N LYS A 332 9.10 20.44 2.46
CA LYS A 332 9.64 20.60 1.14
C LYS A 332 8.79 19.79 0.17
N LYS A 333 8.03 20.50 -0.66
CA LYS A 333 7.63 20.04 -2.01
C LYS A 333 8.82 19.47 -2.83
N ASP A 334 10.04 19.64 -2.32
CA ASP A 334 11.31 19.25 -2.89
C ASP A 334 11.96 18.01 -2.22
N ASP A 335 11.32 17.25 -1.30
CA ASP A 335 11.89 15.98 -0.78
C ASP A 335 11.36 14.75 -1.53
N LEU A 336 12.26 14.00 -2.17
CA LEU A 336 11.94 12.81 -2.98
C LEU A 336 12.36 11.50 -2.32
N SER A 337 12.72 11.50 -1.02
CA SER A 337 13.30 10.32 -0.36
C SER A 337 12.33 9.13 -0.33
N MET A 338 11.02 9.39 -0.34
CA MET A 338 9.98 8.36 -0.43
C MET A 338 10.02 7.57 -1.74
N MET A 339 10.55 8.12 -2.84
CA MET A 339 10.66 7.42 -4.13
C MET A 339 11.63 6.23 -4.09
N LEU A 340 12.48 6.16 -3.06
CA LEU A 340 13.44 5.07 -2.82
C LEU A 340 12.96 4.12 -1.71
N ASN A 341 11.76 4.35 -1.16
CA ASN A 341 11.21 3.54 -0.09
C ASN A 341 10.50 2.31 -0.67
N ASP A 342 10.87 1.11 -0.21
CA ASP A 342 10.34 -0.17 -0.69
C ASP A 342 10.33 -0.29 -2.23
N LEU A 343 11.37 0.26 -2.87
CA LEU A 343 11.44 0.37 -4.32
C LEU A 343 11.86 -0.95 -4.97
N ALA A 344 11.09 -1.38 -5.98
CA ALA A 344 11.45 -2.50 -6.84
C ALA A 344 11.97 -2.00 -8.19
N LEU A 345 13.17 -2.42 -8.57
CA LEU A 345 13.80 -2.12 -9.86
C LEU A 345 13.93 -3.38 -10.71
N GLU A 346 13.22 -3.44 -11.84
CA GLU A 346 13.31 -4.59 -12.75
C GLU A 346 14.72 -4.69 -13.34
N ILE A 347 15.29 -5.90 -13.33
CA ILE A 347 16.61 -6.22 -13.88
C ILE A 347 16.44 -6.50 -15.38
N LYS A 348 16.91 -5.56 -16.20
CA LYS A 348 17.11 -5.74 -17.64
C LYS A 348 18.61 -5.69 -17.99
N PRO A 349 19.02 -6.24 -19.15
CA PRO A 349 20.40 -6.09 -19.61
C PRO A 349 20.84 -4.61 -19.58
N ASN A 350 21.86 -4.31 -18.77
CA ASN A 350 22.40 -2.96 -18.55
C ASN A 350 21.39 -1.89 -18.07
N CYS A 351 20.30 -2.29 -17.41
CA CYS A 351 19.30 -1.36 -16.89
C CYS A 351 18.60 -1.94 -15.66
N LEU A 352 18.67 -1.24 -14.54
CA LEU A 352 17.71 -1.38 -13.44
C LEU A 352 16.57 -0.39 -13.72
N VAL A 353 15.42 -0.92 -14.14
CA VAL A 353 14.30 -0.10 -14.60
C VAL A 353 13.67 0.61 -13.40
N PHE A 354 13.59 1.93 -13.50
CA PHE A 354 12.92 2.79 -12.54
C PHE A 354 11.64 3.32 -13.17
N ASP A 355 10.49 2.92 -12.63
CA ASP A 355 9.19 3.34 -13.13
C ASP A 355 8.77 4.66 -12.46
N LEU A 356 8.55 5.70 -13.28
CA LEU A 356 8.07 7.02 -12.84
C LEU A 356 6.56 7.19 -13.09
N GLY A 357 5.83 6.08 -13.32
CA GLY A 357 4.40 6.04 -13.61
C GLY A 357 4.10 6.34 -15.07
N VAL A 358 4.39 7.57 -15.53
CA VAL A 358 4.12 7.97 -16.93
C VAL A 358 5.21 7.55 -17.91
N ARG A 359 6.42 7.26 -17.41
CA ARG A 359 7.58 6.85 -18.21
C ARG A 359 8.51 5.96 -17.38
N LYS A 360 9.23 5.07 -18.08
CA LYS A 360 10.30 4.26 -17.50
C LYS A 360 11.66 4.92 -17.74
N ALA A 361 12.49 4.93 -16.71
CA ALA A 361 13.89 5.33 -16.77
C ALA A 361 14.79 4.13 -16.41
N CYS A 362 16.10 4.27 -16.61
CA CYS A 362 17.06 3.20 -16.36
C CYS A 362 18.19 3.68 -15.47
N PHE A 363 18.38 3.06 -14.32
CA PHE A 363 19.64 3.11 -13.59
C PHE A 363 20.66 2.23 -14.32
N ARG A 364 21.75 2.84 -14.80
CA ARG A 364 22.82 2.16 -15.54
C ARG A 364 24.16 2.36 -14.83
N LYS A 365 24.99 1.32 -14.81
CA LYS A 365 26.36 1.41 -14.27
C LYS A 365 27.20 2.41 -15.04
#